data_AF-A0A7W1QCD6-F1
#
_entry.id   AF-A0A7W1QCD6-F1
#
_cell.length_a   1.000
_cell.length_b   1.000
_cell.length_c   1.000
_cell.angle_alpha   90.00
_cell.angle_beta   90.00
_cell.angle_gamma   90.00
#
_symmetry.space_group_name_H-M   'P 1'
#
loop_
_entity.id
_entity.type
_entity.pdbx_description
1 polymer ?
#
loop_
_entity_poly.entity_id
_entity_poly.type
_entity_poly.pdbx_seq_one_letter_code
_entity_poly.pdbx_strand_id
1 'polypeptide(L)'
;MARGEDVEERTAPAADLRLVAQLNMLHSMAAALAGMNDVSEIGAAITEELRTILAYHNCRVYVMQDDGSTLLPVAFRGEIFHEYEHETLEELITHVGEGITGWVAEHRTSVLTPDARLVPFAVQIADTEDILESMLAVPMTVGEEVQGVIVLS
;
A
#
# COMPACT_ATOMS: atom_id res chain seq x y z
N MET A 1 13.06 -59.82 0.11
CA MET A 1 12.94 -58.73 -0.87
C MET A 1 11.83 -57.81 -0.37
N ALA A 2 12.21 -56.67 0.20
CA ALA A 2 11.30 -55.61 0.64
C ALA A 2 12.04 -54.27 0.50
N ARG A 3 11.34 -53.27 -0.06
CA ARG A 3 11.63 -51.82 -0.22
C ARG A 3 11.20 -51.44 -1.64
N GLY A 4 10.36 -50.45 -1.87
CA GLY A 4 9.78 -49.45 -0.97
C GLY A 4 9.18 -48.43 -1.93
N GLU A 5 7.86 -48.37 -1.98
CA GLU A 5 7.16 -47.22 -2.52
C GLU A 5 7.32 -46.12 -1.49
N ASP A 6 8.02 -45.04 -1.85
CA ASP A 6 7.80 -43.71 -1.28
C ASP A 6 8.60 -42.68 -2.06
N VAL A 7 8.01 -41.50 -2.13
CA VAL A 7 8.53 -40.17 -2.52
C VAL A 7 7.95 -39.66 -3.83
N GLU A 8 6.80 -38.98 -3.71
CA GLU A 8 6.75 -37.58 -4.12
C GLU A 8 5.75 -36.81 -3.25
N GLU A 9 6.33 -36.23 -2.21
CA GLU A 9 5.75 -35.27 -1.27
C GLU A 9 5.25 -34.04 -2.05
N ARG A 10 3.94 -34.02 -2.32
CA ARG A 10 3.25 -32.88 -2.94
C ARG A 10 3.35 -31.68 -2.00
N THR A 11 4.12 -30.68 -2.40
CA THR A 11 4.27 -29.34 -1.83
C THR A 11 2.98 -28.51 -1.89
N ALA A 12 1.91 -29.00 -1.25
CA ALA A 12 0.61 -28.32 -1.13
C ALA A 12 0.36 -27.51 0.18
N PRO A 13 1.08 -27.64 1.31
CA PRO A 13 0.61 -27.02 2.56
C PRO A 13 0.84 -25.50 2.63
N ALA A 14 1.88 -24.97 1.98
CA ALA A 14 2.24 -23.55 2.12
C ALA A 14 1.32 -22.60 1.33
N ALA A 15 0.82 -23.02 0.17
CA ALA A 15 -0.08 -22.21 -0.66
C ALA A 15 -1.48 -22.10 -0.05
N ASP A 16 -2.00 -23.20 0.49
CA ASP A 16 -3.31 -23.26 1.16
C ASP A 16 -3.30 -22.42 2.45
N LEU A 17 -2.22 -22.48 3.24
CA LEU A 17 -2.06 -21.64 4.43
C LEU A 17 -1.97 -20.14 4.09
N ARG A 18 -1.30 -19.79 2.99
CA ARG A 18 -1.18 -18.40 2.53
C ARG A 18 -2.52 -17.85 2.02
N LEU A 19 -3.30 -18.67 1.31
CA LEU A 19 -4.65 -18.33 0.87
C LEU A 19 -5.61 -18.15 2.05
N VAL A 20 -5.54 -19.02 3.05
CA VAL A 20 -6.33 -18.90 4.29
C VAL A 20 -5.95 -17.63 5.06
N ALA A 21 -4.66 -17.29 5.15
CA ALA A 21 -4.21 -16.05 5.77
C ALA A 21 -4.73 -14.81 5.02
N GLN A 22 -4.70 -14.81 3.68
CA GLN A 22 -5.26 -13.73 2.86
C GLN A 22 -6.77 -13.58 3.03
N LEU A 23 -7.52 -14.69 3.10
CA LEU A 23 -8.96 -14.67 3.32
C LEU A 23 -9.33 -14.18 4.73
N ASN A 24 -8.58 -14.60 5.76
CA ASN A 24 -8.78 -14.13 7.12
C ASN A 24 -8.45 -12.63 7.26
N MET A 25 -7.40 -12.15 6.58
CA MET A 25 -7.09 -10.72 6.50
C MET A 25 -8.24 -9.96 5.85
N LEU A 26 -8.71 -10.40 4.67
CA LEU A 26 -9.85 -9.78 3.99
C LEU A 26 -11.09 -9.73 4.88
N HIS A 27 -11.37 -10.81 5.62
CA HIS A 27 -12.51 -10.88 6.51
C HIS A 27 -12.36 -9.95 7.73
N SER A 28 -11.19 -9.94 8.37
CA SER A 28 -10.88 -9.06 9.51
C SER A 28 -10.95 -7.60 9.11
N MET A 29 -10.34 -7.25 7.97
CA MET A 29 -10.42 -5.90 7.39
C MET A 29 -11.87 -5.53 7.08
N ALA A 30 -12.61 -6.35 6.34
CA ALA A 30 -14.01 -6.06 6.02
C ALA A 30 -14.87 -5.86 7.29
N ALA A 31 -14.64 -6.65 8.34
CA ALA A 31 -15.35 -6.53 9.62
C ALA A 31 -14.98 -5.28 10.41
N ALA A 32 -13.69 -4.91 10.46
CA ALA A 32 -13.23 -3.67 11.08
C ALA A 32 -13.78 -2.45 10.34
N LEU A 33 -13.73 -2.48 9.00
CA LEU A 33 -14.22 -1.41 8.13
C LEU A 33 -15.75 -1.23 8.22
N ALA A 34 -16.52 -2.31 8.38
CA ALA A 34 -17.98 -2.26 8.42
C ALA A 34 -18.56 -1.55 9.67
N GLY A 35 -17.76 -1.34 10.72
CA GLY A 35 -18.15 -0.62 11.93
C GLY A 35 -17.61 0.81 12.03
N MET A 36 -16.68 1.18 11.15
CA MET A 36 -15.98 2.47 11.17
C MET A 36 -16.69 3.44 10.22
N ASN A 37 -17.02 4.63 10.73
CA ASN A 37 -17.58 5.71 9.91
C ASN A 37 -16.55 6.82 9.63
N ASP A 38 -15.30 6.64 10.07
CA ASP A 38 -14.22 7.59 9.87
C ASP A 38 -13.17 7.00 8.91
N VAL A 39 -12.94 7.71 7.80
CA VAL A 39 -12.00 7.31 6.74
C VAL A 39 -10.56 7.24 7.26
N SER A 40 -10.21 8.05 8.26
CA SER A 40 -8.89 8.07 8.89
C SER A 40 -8.69 6.84 9.78
N GLU A 41 -9.71 6.42 10.54
CA GLU A 41 -9.67 5.18 11.34
C GLU A 41 -9.50 3.95 10.44
N ILE A 42 -10.24 3.93 9.33
CA ILE A 42 -10.11 2.93 8.27
C ILE A 42 -8.68 2.90 7.71
N GLY A 43 -8.14 4.06 7.32
CA GLY A 43 -6.78 4.17 6.82
C GLY A 43 -5.75 3.67 7.84
N ALA A 44 -5.91 4.04 9.12
CA ALA A 44 -5.02 3.59 10.19
C ALA A 44 -5.05 2.07 10.35
N ALA A 45 -6.24 1.45 10.35
CA ALA A 45 -6.39 0.00 10.42
C ALA A 45 -5.75 -0.72 9.22
N ILE A 46 -5.89 -0.17 8.01
CA ILE A 46 -5.20 -0.71 6.80
C ILE A 46 -3.68 -0.70 7.00
N THR A 47 -3.12 0.42 7.47
CA THR A 47 -1.66 0.49 7.70
C THR A 47 -1.21 -0.46 8.82
N GLU A 48 -2.04 -0.73 9.82
CA GLU A 48 -1.71 -1.66 10.90
C GLU A 48 -1.66 -3.11 10.41
N GLU A 49 -2.70 -3.53 9.69
CA GLU A 49 -2.83 -4.89 9.17
C GLU A 49 -1.76 -5.20 8.13
N LEU A 50 -1.42 -4.26 7.23
CA LEU A 50 -0.39 -4.47 6.20
C LEU A 50 0.98 -4.79 6.80
N ARG A 51 1.31 -4.23 7.98
CA ARG A 51 2.59 -4.49 8.66
C ARG A 51 2.74 -5.93 9.15
N THR A 52 1.62 -6.65 9.33
CA THR A 52 1.66 -8.06 9.75
C THR A 52 2.07 -8.99 8.60
N ILE A 53 2.03 -8.52 7.35
CA ILE A 53 2.20 -9.34 6.14
C ILE A 53 3.41 -8.92 5.32
N LEU A 54 3.68 -7.61 5.25
CA LEU A 54 4.75 -7.05 4.43
C LEU A 54 5.69 -6.21 5.29
N ALA A 55 6.99 -6.41 5.09
CA ALA A 55 8.00 -5.50 5.61
C ALA A 55 8.07 -4.27 4.69
N TYR A 56 7.93 -3.08 5.27
CA TYR A 56 8.06 -1.78 4.61
C TYR A 56 8.62 -0.77 5.63
N HIS A 57 9.21 0.31 5.15
CA HIS A 57 9.63 1.46 5.95
C HIS A 57 8.47 2.44 6.15
N ASN A 58 7.71 2.73 5.09
CA ASN A 58 6.59 3.66 5.09
C ASN A 58 5.34 3.05 4.42
N CYS A 59 4.18 3.38 4.95
CA CYS A 59 2.88 3.03 4.39
C CYS A 59 1.97 4.25 4.45
N ARG A 60 1.33 4.54 3.32
CA ARG A 60 0.45 5.70 3.12
C ARG A 60 -0.86 5.24 2.49
N VAL A 61 -1.97 5.79 2.98
CA VAL A 61 -3.29 5.60 2.38
C VAL A 61 -3.80 6.98 1.94
N TYR A 62 -4.01 7.11 0.64
CA TYR A 62 -4.55 8.31 0.00
C TYR A 62 -6.01 8.10 -0.39
N VAL A 63 -6.83 9.13 -0.23
CA VAL A 63 -8.24 9.15 -0.65
C VAL A 63 -8.47 10.30 -1.63
N MET A 64 -9.12 9.95 -2.73
CA MET A 64 -9.56 10.91 -3.75
C MET A 64 -10.58 11.87 -3.14
N GLN A 65 -10.36 13.17 -3.33
CA GLN A 65 -11.31 14.20 -2.93
C GLN A 65 -12.42 14.39 -3.98
N ASP A 66 -13.50 15.07 -3.59
CA ASP A 66 -14.67 15.32 -4.45
C ASP A 66 -14.35 16.10 -5.73
N ASP A 67 -13.20 16.80 -5.79
CA ASP A 67 -12.72 17.48 -6.99
C ASP A 67 -12.20 16.53 -8.07
N GLY A 68 -12.01 15.24 -7.76
CA GLY A 68 -11.54 14.20 -8.67
C GLY A 68 -10.07 14.31 -9.08
N SER A 69 -9.30 15.17 -8.41
CA SER A 69 -7.92 15.49 -8.77
C SER A 69 -6.96 15.53 -7.59
N THR A 70 -7.46 15.72 -6.36
CA THR A 70 -6.64 15.81 -5.15
C THR A 70 -6.64 14.48 -4.41
N LEU A 71 -5.46 13.99 -4.06
CA LEU A 71 -5.25 12.81 -3.25
C LEU A 71 -4.77 13.24 -1.86
N LEU A 72 -5.66 13.12 -0.87
CA LEU A 72 -5.37 13.48 0.51
C LEU A 72 -4.89 12.24 1.28
N PRO A 73 -3.73 12.28 1.95
CA PRO A 73 -3.32 11.19 2.82
C PRO A 73 -4.17 11.20 4.09
N VAL A 74 -4.90 10.11 4.31
CA VAL A 74 -5.78 9.93 5.48
C VAL A 74 -5.14 9.05 6.56
N ALA A 75 -4.07 8.35 6.20
CA ALA A 75 -3.24 7.60 7.13
C ALA A 75 -1.80 7.51 6.64
N PHE A 76 -0.87 7.59 7.60
CA PHE A 76 0.56 7.39 7.39
C PHE A 76 1.12 6.54 8.53
N ARG A 77 2.05 5.64 8.20
CA ARG A 77 2.85 4.89 9.16
C ARG A 77 4.25 4.68 8.62
N GLY A 78 5.27 5.23 9.27
CA GLY A 78 6.65 5.05 8.84
C GLY A 78 7.65 5.91 9.60
N GLU A 79 8.90 5.87 9.16
CA GLU A 79 10.03 6.52 9.82
C GLU A 79 10.33 7.93 9.31
N ILE A 80 9.66 8.38 8.23
CA ILE A 80 9.87 9.72 7.63
C ILE A 80 9.74 10.84 8.68
N PHE A 81 8.82 10.71 9.65
CA PHE A 81 8.60 11.73 10.69
C PHE A 81 9.55 11.63 11.91
N HIS A 82 10.50 10.69 11.94
CA HIS A 82 11.36 10.51 13.10
C HIS A 82 12.54 11.47 13.18
N GLU A 83 12.93 12.13 12.08
CA GLU A 83 14.07 13.05 12.06
C GLU A 83 13.70 14.55 11.98
N TYR A 84 12.45 14.87 11.62
CA TYR A 84 11.96 16.24 11.54
C TYR A 84 10.59 16.35 12.23
N GLU A 85 10.52 17.05 13.37
CA GLU A 85 9.30 17.29 14.18
C GLU A 85 8.16 18.03 13.43
N HIS A 86 8.27 18.26 12.12
CA HIS A 86 7.43 19.21 11.38
C HIS A 86 6.84 18.72 10.05
N GLU A 87 7.21 17.56 9.51
CA GLU A 87 6.54 17.11 8.30
C GLU A 87 5.11 16.64 8.65
N THR A 88 4.10 17.38 8.17
CA THR A 88 2.70 17.06 8.40
C THR A 88 2.15 16.24 7.23
N LEU A 89 1.05 15.51 7.45
CA LEU A 89 0.30 14.83 6.38
C LEU A 89 -0.04 15.76 5.20
N GLU A 90 -0.09 17.09 5.44
CA GLU A 90 -0.41 18.10 4.42
C GLU A 90 0.70 18.22 3.36
N GLU A 91 1.95 17.98 3.73
CA GLU A 91 3.09 18.03 2.79
C GLU A 91 3.11 16.82 1.84
N LEU A 92 2.39 15.76 2.21
CA LEU A 92 2.25 14.55 1.41
C LEU A 92 1.07 14.63 0.43
N ILE A 93 0.29 15.71 0.42
CA ILE A 93 -0.79 15.93 -0.55
C ILE A 93 -0.21 15.91 -1.96
N THR A 94 -0.88 15.20 -2.87
CA THR A 94 -0.47 15.09 -4.27
C THR A 94 -1.68 15.18 -5.17
N HIS A 95 -1.46 15.46 -6.45
CA HIS A 95 -2.53 15.49 -7.44
C HIS A 95 -2.51 14.29 -8.40
N VAL A 96 -3.64 14.01 -9.03
CA VAL A 96 -3.74 13.01 -10.11
C VAL A 96 -2.77 13.39 -11.24
N GLY A 97 -2.01 12.40 -11.72
CA GLY A 97 -0.95 12.58 -12.71
C GLY A 97 0.40 13.03 -12.14
N GLU A 98 0.49 13.37 -10.84
CA GLU A 98 1.72 13.82 -10.20
C GLU A 98 2.43 12.70 -9.44
N GLY A 99 3.73 12.53 -9.69
CA GLY A 99 4.51 11.51 -9.00
C GLY A 99 4.03 10.09 -9.31
N ILE A 100 4.58 9.11 -8.57
CA ILE A 100 4.13 7.71 -8.72
C ILE A 100 2.67 7.56 -8.25
N THR A 101 2.30 8.17 -7.13
CA THR A 101 0.96 8.07 -6.53
C THR A 101 -0.11 8.63 -7.47
N GLY A 102 0.08 9.85 -7.98
CA GLY A 102 -0.87 10.49 -8.89
C GLY A 102 -0.94 9.78 -10.24
N TRP A 103 0.19 9.28 -10.76
CA TRP A 103 0.20 8.48 -11.99
C TRP A 103 -0.61 7.18 -11.84
N VAL A 104 -0.47 6.48 -10.71
CA VAL A 104 -1.25 5.27 -10.40
C VAL A 104 -2.74 5.58 -10.34
N ALA A 105 -3.13 6.71 -9.76
CA ALA A 105 -4.52 7.15 -9.73
C ALA A 105 -5.06 7.45 -11.13
N GLU A 106 -4.27 8.13 -11.97
CA GLU A 106 -4.68 8.46 -13.34
C GLU A 106 -4.84 7.21 -14.22
N HIS A 107 -3.89 6.28 -14.15
CA HIS A 107 -3.79 5.14 -15.06
C HIS A 107 -4.44 3.86 -14.53
N ARG A 108 -4.91 3.87 -13.27
CA ARG A 108 -5.51 2.71 -12.58
C ARG A 108 -4.64 1.45 -12.64
N THR A 109 -3.32 1.65 -12.67
CA THR A 109 -2.35 0.59 -12.87
C THR A 109 -1.35 0.62 -11.74
N SER A 110 -1.17 -0.50 -11.04
CA SER A 110 -0.21 -0.60 -9.95
C SER A 110 1.23 -0.44 -10.46
N VAL A 111 2.07 0.22 -9.66
CA VAL A 111 3.50 0.35 -9.91
C VAL A 111 4.25 -0.39 -8.81
N LEU A 112 5.17 -1.27 -9.20
CA LEU A 112 6.15 -1.90 -8.32
C LEU A 112 7.54 -1.61 -8.88
N THR A 113 8.39 -0.97 -8.10
CA THR A 113 9.77 -0.65 -8.49
C THR A 113 10.73 -0.93 -7.34
N PRO A 114 11.92 -1.49 -7.60
CA PRO A 114 12.98 -1.60 -6.60
C PRO A 114 13.68 -0.26 -6.32
N ASP A 115 13.48 0.75 -7.18
CA ASP A 115 14.08 2.08 -7.05
C ASP A 115 13.17 3.14 -7.70
N ALA A 116 12.59 4.02 -6.89
CA ALA A 116 11.67 5.08 -7.30
C ALA A 116 12.33 6.08 -8.27
N ARG A 117 13.65 6.28 -8.16
CA ARG A 117 14.41 7.22 -8.99
C ARG A 117 14.51 6.78 -10.44
N LEU A 118 14.27 5.49 -10.71
CA LEU A 118 14.22 4.94 -12.07
C LEU A 118 12.86 5.14 -12.74
N VAL A 119 11.85 5.61 -12.01
CA VAL A 119 10.51 5.83 -12.55
C VAL A 119 10.43 7.22 -13.19
N PRO A 120 10.17 7.34 -14.51
CA PRO A 120 10.27 8.62 -15.21
C PRO A 120 9.33 9.73 -14.73
N PHE A 121 8.22 9.35 -14.10
CA PHE A 121 7.20 10.26 -13.56
C PHE A 121 7.26 10.35 -12.04
N ALA A 122 8.29 9.81 -11.39
CA ALA A 122 8.50 10.03 -9.97
C ALA A 122 8.80 11.52 -9.70
N VAL A 123 8.23 12.02 -8.61
CA VAL A 123 8.51 13.34 -8.07
C VAL A 123 9.18 13.12 -6.73
N GLN A 124 10.34 13.74 -6.53
CA GLN A 124 11.01 13.77 -5.24
C GLN A 124 10.29 14.78 -4.34
N ILE A 125 9.97 14.37 -3.12
CA ILE A 125 9.37 15.27 -2.13
C ILE A 125 10.44 16.29 -1.72
N ALA A 126 10.08 17.58 -1.69
CA ALA A 126 10.99 18.63 -1.29
C ALA A 126 11.58 18.33 0.09
N ASP A 127 12.86 18.66 0.28
CA ASP A 127 13.59 18.49 1.55
C ASP A 127 13.80 17.03 2.04
N THR A 128 13.44 16.03 1.23
CA THR A 128 13.76 14.61 1.50
C THR A 128 15.07 14.17 0.84
N GLU A 129 15.84 13.29 1.50
CA GLU A 129 17.09 12.75 0.97
C GLU A 129 16.86 11.92 -0.31
N ASP A 130 17.75 12.06 -1.29
CA ASP A 130 17.75 11.24 -2.52
C ASP A 130 18.34 9.85 -2.23
N ILE A 131 17.55 9.00 -1.58
CA ILE A 131 17.89 7.64 -1.21
C ILE A 131 17.29 6.61 -2.18
N LEU A 132 17.88 5.42 -2.20
CA LEU A 132 17.29 4.28 -2.91
C LEU A 132 16.02 3.85 -2.17
N GLU A 133 14.87 4.07 -2.78
CA GLU A 133 13.56 3.72 -2.22
C GLU A 133 12.84 2.74 -3.14
N SER A 134 12.62 1.51 -2.66
CA SER A 134 11.72 0.58 -3.34
C SER A 134 10.28 1.01 -3.08
N MET A 135 9.39 0.91 -4.06
CA MET A 135 8.01 1.35 -3.91
C MET A 135 7.01 0.38 -4.52
N LEU A 136 5.88 0.20 -3.84
CA LEU A 136 4.67 -0.41 -4.35
C LEU A 136 3.51 0.57 -4.19
N ALA A 137 2.90 1.00 -5.29
CA ALA A 137 1.72 1.85 -5.29
C ALA A 137 0.57 1.14 -6.00
N VAL A 138 -0.59 1.06 -5.36
CA VAL A 138 -1.75 0.28 -5.81
C VAL A 138 -3.01 1.15 -5.76
N PRO A 139 -3.80 1.23 -6.85
CA PRO A 139 -5.04 2.00 -6.85
C PRO A 139 -6.15 1.25 -6.09
N MET A 140 -6.93 1.99 -5.32
CA MET A 140 -8.18 1.51 -4.72
C MET A 140 -9.33 1.91 -5.64
N THR A 141 -10.10 0.93 -6.13
CA THR A 141 -11.15 1.17 -7.14
C THR A 141 -12.51 0.61 -6.72
N VAL A 142 -13.57 1.32 -7.09
CA VAL A 142 -14.96 0.86 -7.03
C VAL A 142 -15.52 0.95 -8.45
N GLY A 143 -15.74 -0.22 -9.08
CA GLY A 143 -16.03 -0.26 -10.51
C GLY A 143 -14.88 0.34 -11.33
N GLU A 144 -15.18 1.35 -12.14
CA GLU A 144 -14.17 2.08 -12.92
C GLU A 144 -13.66 3.35 -12.23
N GLU A 145 -14.13 3.66 -11.02
CA GLU A 145 -13.73 4.87 -10.30
C GLU A 145 -12.60 4.58 -9.31
N VAL A 146 -11.57 5.43 -9.33
CA VAL A 146 -10.48 5.38 -8.35
C VAL A 146 -10.91 6.16 -7.12
N GLN A 147 -10.93 5.48 -5.98
CA GLN A 147 -11.25 6.06 -4.68
C GLN A 147 -9.99 6.52 -3.94
N GLY A 148 -8.80 6.09 -4.38
CA GLY A 148 -7.55 6.45 -3.73
C GLY A 148 -6.39 5.54 -4.13
N VAL A 149 -5.28 5.63 -3.39
CA VAL A 149 -4.06 4.86 -3.64
C VAL A 149 -3.44 4.44 -2.31
N ILE A 150 -2.97 3.19 -2.23
CA ILE A 150 -2.13 2.71 -1.12
C ILE A 150 -0.69 2.67 -1.63
N VAL A 151 0.24 3.22 -0.85
CA VAL A 151 1.67 3.28 -1.19
C VAL A 151 2.48 2.67 -0.06
N LEU A 152 3.36 1.74 -0.41
CA LEU A 152 4.37 1.15 0.47
C LEU A 152 5.76 1.50 -0.06
N SER A 153 6.67 1.83 0.85
CA SER A 153 8.09 2.05 0.56
C SER A 153 9.03 1.63 1.68
#